data_AF-E3FUW4-F1
#
_entry.id   AF-E3FUW4-F1
#
_cell.length_a   1.000
_cell.length_b   1.000
_cell.length_c   1.000
_cell.angle_alpha   90.00
_cell.angle_beta   90.00
_cell.angle_gamma   90.00
#
_symmetry.space_group_name_H-M   'P 1'
#
loop_
_entity.id
_entity.type
_entity.pdbx_description
1 polymer ?
#
loop_
_entity_poly.entity_id
_entity_poly.type
_entity_poly.pdbx_seq_one_letter_code
_entity_poly.pdbx_strand_id
1 'polypeptide(L)'
;MKKLMTGSLLVLSTLGCMGRATHPTGTSQEGLVVSPGARWVDLTHPFDSKTLYWPSAPAGFVLETEHHTTAESGFYFLSNSFKMPEHTGTHLDAPLHFAEGHADAAQIPLERLAAPAVVIDLPVRDSQDRDAQLQPAHLDAFEKEHGRIEPGTLVLVRTGWSQYWHDRKQYFGDDTPGDASRLHFPGISPEAARVLVERKVASVGIDTASLDHGPSKDFITHQILLKADIPGFENVAALDQLPPRGAFVLALPMKIGGGTGGPLRIIAVLPPK
;
A
#
# COMPACT_ATOMS: atom_id res chain seq x y z
N MET A 1 69.96 44.62 19.38
CA MET A 1 68.74 45.20 18.76
C MET A 1 67.53 44.47 19.36
N LYS A 2 66.83 45.05 20.35
CA LYS A 2 65.45 45.63 20.23
C LYS A 2 64.47 44.63 19.56
N LYS A 3 63.38 44.12 20.16
CA LYS A 3 62.38 44.76 21.05
C LYS A 3 61.54 43.72 21.82
N LEU A 4 61.18 44.11 23.04
CA LEU A 4 60.02 43.69 23.85
C LEU A 4 58.69 43.96 23.11
N MET A 5 57.62 43.18 23.36
CA MET A 5 56.32 43.72 23.82
C MET A 5 55.37 42.61 24.31
N THR A 6 54.86 42.86 25.51
CA THR A 6 53.75 42.26 26.26
C THR A 6 52.38 42.57 25.64
N GLY A 7 51.39 41.72 25.89
CA GLY A 7 49.95 42.02 25.69
C GLY A 7 49.10 40.86 26.22
N SER A 8 48.65 40.92 27.47
CA SER A 8 47.33 41.40 27.92
C SER A 8 46.19 40.40 27.69
N LEU A 9 45.83 39.76 28.79
CA LEU A 9 44.62 38.98 29.01
C LEU A 9 43.40 39.90 28.89
N LEU A 10 42.50 39.59 27.95
CA LEU A 10 41.22 40.28 27.80
C LEU A 10 40.10 39.31 28.16
N VAL A 11 39.57 39.45 29.37
CA VAL A 11 38.31 38.84 29.78
C VAL A 11 37.20 39.76 29.29
N LEU A 12 36.47 39.35 28.25
CA LEU A 12 35.24 40.01 27.85
C LEU A 12 34.04 39.20 28.36
N SER A 13 33.45 39.70 29.44
CA SER A 13 32.12 39.34 29.90
C SER A 13 31.09 39.90 28.92
N THR A 14 30.38 39.04 28.19
CA THR A 14 29.13 39.41 27.53
C THR A 14 27.96 38.81 28.29
N LEU A 15 27.23 39.68 29.00
CA LEU A 15 25.84 39.46 29.38
C LEU A 15 25.06 39.10 28.10
N GLY A 16 24.65 37.84 27.99
CA GLY A 16 23.70 37.38 26.99
C GLY A 16 22.33 37.23 27.65
N CYS A 17 21.36 38.00 27.18
CA CYS A 17 19.98 38.02 27.66
C CYS A 17 19.40 36.61 27.81
N MET A 18 18.76 36.34 28.96
CA MET A 18 17.85 35.21 29.15
C MET A 18 16.61 35.40 28.27
N GLY A 19 16.75 35.16 26.97
CA GLY A 19 15.62 34.80 26.13
C GLY A 19 15.40 33.30 26.31
N ARG A 20 14.37 32.92 27.08
CA ARG A 20 13.79 31.58 26.92
C ARG A 20 13.24 31.53 25.50
N ALA A 21 14.07 31.06 24.57
CA ALA A 21 13.55 30.45 23.35
C ALA A 21 12.75 29.24 23.83
N THR A 22 11.44 29.39 23.94
CA THR A 22 10.55 28.25 23.89
C THR A 22 10.76 27.68 22.50
N HIS A 23 11.67 26.72 22.38
CA HIS A 23 11.66 25.82 21.24
C HIS A 23 10.24 25.31 21.14
N PRO A 24 9.54 25.47 20.00
CA PRO A 24 8.36 24.68 19.78
C PRO A 24 8.84 23.24 19.96
N THR A 25 8.25 22.55 20.92
CA THR A 25 8.38 21.10 21.05
C THR A 25 7.86 20.54 19.75
N GLY A 26 8.77 20.41 18.78
CA GLY A 26 8.48 19.82 17.50
C GLY A 26 7.85 18.48 17.80
N THR A 27 6.64 18.29 17.31
CA THR A 27 6.07 16.96 17.08
C THR A 27 7.18 16.10 16.53
N SER A 28 7.62 15.12 17.30
CA SER A 28 8.69 14.21 16.90
C SER A 28 8.27 13.62 15.56
N GLN A 29 9.02 13.94 14.50
CA GLN A 29 8.97 13.14 13.28
C GLN A 29 9.61 11.81 13.63
N GLU A 30 8.82 10.93 14.23
CA GLU A 30 9.25 9.58 14.53
C GLU A 30 9.22 8.82 13.20
N GLY A 31 10.42 8.59 12.66
CA GLY A 31 10.61 7.59 11.61
C GLY A 31 10.17 6.20 12.09
N LEU A 32 10.20 5.21 11.21
CA LEU A 32 9.88 3.84 11.59
C LEU A 32 10.82 3.34 12.70
N VAL A 33 10.27 3.12 13.89
CA VAL A 33 10.96 2.44 14.99
C VAL A 33 10.36 1.05 15.16
N VAL A 34 11.11 0.02 14.77
CA VAL A 34 10.73 -1.37 15.00
C VAL A 34 11.28 -1.82 16.35
N SER A 35 10.47 -1.70 17.39
CA SER A 35 10.83 -2.13 18.75
C SER A 35 10.73 -3.66 18.92
N PRO A 36 11.51 -4.26 19.83
CA PRO A 36 11.25 -5.63 20.28
C PRO A 36 9.78 -5.78 20.72
N GLY A 37 9.12 -6.85 20.26
CA GLY A 37 7.70 -7.07 20.51
C GLY A 37 6.74 -6.37 19.54
N ALA A 38 7.24 -5.65 18.54
CA ALA A 38 6.42 -5.14 17.45
C ALA A 38 5.66 -6.29 16.77
N ARG A 39 4.38 -6.05 16.45
CA ARG A 39 3.53 -7.03 15.79
C ARG A 39 3.60 -6.85 14.29
N TRP A 40 3.91 -7.92 13.58
CA TRP A 40 3.92 -7.99 12.13
C TRP A 40 2.61 -8.61 11.64
N VAL A 41 1.96 -7.95 10.70
CA VAL A 41 0.73 -8.43 10.06
C VAL A 41 1.03 -8.67 8.60
N ASP A 42 0.82 -9.89 8.14
CA ASP A 42 0.91 -10.22 6.72
C ASP A 42 -0.41 -9.82 6.05
N LEU A 43 -0.34 -8.89 5.10
CA LEU A 43 -1.49 -8.35 4.38
C LEU A 43 -1.57 -8.93 2.97
N THR A 44 -0.96 -10.10 2.75
CA THR A 44 -0.80 -10.73 1.44
C THR A 44 -1.51 -12.07 1.39
N HIS A 45 -2.33 -12.29 0.37
CA HIS A 45 -2.85 -13.62 0.06
C HIS A 45 -1.73 -14.51 -0.54
N PRO A 46 -1.68 -15.81 -0.21
CA PRO A 46 -0.70 -16.71 -0.81
C PRO A 46 -0.90 -16.83 -2.32
N PHE A 47 0.23 -16.99 -3.03
CA PHE A 47 0.27 -17.29 -4.46
C PHE A 47 0.32 -18.80 -4.67
N ASP A 48 -0.78 -19.37 -5.14
CA ASP A 48 -0.95 -20.79 -5.42
C ASP A 48 -2.02 -21.01 -6.51
N SER A 49 -2.34 -22.27 -6.81
CA SER A 49 -3.34 -22.65 -7.84
C SER A 49 -4.75 -22.08 -7.63
N LYS A 50 -5.07 -21.54 -6.45
CA LYS A 50 -6.36 -20.96 -6.08
C LYS A 50 -6.33 -19.44 -6.04
N THR A 51 -5.17 -18.81 -6.26
CA THR A 51 -5.04 -17.36 -6.30
C THR A 51 -5.99 -16.77 -7.33
N LEU A 52 -6.81 -15.81 -6.91
CA LEU A 52 -7.70 -15.10 -7.80
C LEU A 52 -6.92 -14.13 -8.69
N TYR A 53 -7.41 -13.98 -9.90
CA TYR A 53 -6.86 -13.12 -10.94
C TYR A 53 -8.00 -12.59 -11.80
N TRP A 54 -7.72 -11.50 -12.53
CA TRP A 54 -8.71 -10.80 -13.33
C TRP A 54 -9.44 -11.73 -14.33
N PRO A 55 -10.78 -11.68 -14.44
CA PRO A 55 -11.54 -12.67 -15.21
C PRO A 55 -11.21 -12.83 -16.69
N SER A 56 -10.74 -11.78 -17.36
CA SER A 56 -10.35 -11.83 -18.77
C SER A 56 -8.89 -12.25 -18.99
N ALA A 57 -8.10 -12.46 -17.94
CA ALA A 57 -6.72 -12.93 -18.10
C ALA A 57 -6.70 -14.42 -18.53
N PRO A 58 -5.75 -14.83 -19.37
CA PRO A 58 -5.75 -16.16 -19.98
C PRO A 58 -5.47 -17.30 -19.00
N ALA A 59 -4.75 -17.03 -17.92
CA ALA A 59 -4.44 -17.99 -16.86
C ALA A 59 -4.04 -17.25 -15.58
N GLY A 60 -4.19 -17.91 -14.43
CA GLY A 60 -3.74 -17.42 -13.13
C GLY A 60 -2.30 -17.79 -12.81
N PHE A 61 -2.03 -17.98 -11.52
CA PHE A 61 -0.73 -18.44 -11.03
C PHE A 61 -0.48 -19.91 -11.39
N VAL A 62 0.62 -20.15 -12.10
CA VAL A 62 1.12 -21.48 -12.46
C VAL A 62 2.47 -21.68 -11.80
N LEU A 63 2.65 -22.80 -11.10
CA LEU A 63 3.91 -23.22 -10.49
C LEU A 63 4.32 -24.55 -11.12
N GLU A 64 5.46 -24.56 -11.81
CA GLU A 64 5.97 -25.71 -12.54
C GLU A 64 7.25 -26.22 -11.89
N THR A 65 7.27 -27.49 -11.52
CA THR A 65 8.48 -28.12 -10.97
C THR A 65 9.50 -28.33 -12.07
N GLU A 66 10.68 -27.73 -11.90
CA GLU A 66 11.81 -27.86 -12.83
C GLU A 66 12.72 -29.03 -12.43
N HIS A 67 13.01 -29.11 -11.13
CA HIS A 67 13.87 -30.13 -10.57
C HIS A 67 13.28 -30.65 -9.27
N HIS A 68 13.30 -31.98 -9.10
CA HIS A 68 12.93 -32.63 -7.85
C HIS A 68 13.81 -33.87 -7.63
N THR A 69 14.75 -33.77 -6.69
CA THR A 69 15.57 -34.90 -6.21
C THR A 69 15.16 -35.28 -4.80
N THR A 70 15.18 -36.57 -4.51
CA THR A 70 14.91 -37.10 -3.16
C THR A 70 16.22 -37.24 -2.37
N ALA A 71 16.13 -37.36 -1.04
CA ALA A 71 17.29 -37.61 -0.18
C ALA A 71 18.08 -38.88 -0.57
N GLU A 72 17.42 -39.86 -1.19
CA GLU A 72 18.04 -41.08 -1.73
C GLU A 72 19.04 -40.78 -2.87
N SER A 73 18.90 -39.63 -3.53
CA SER A 73 19.80 -39.16 -4.59
C SER A 73 21.04 -38.41 -4.06
N GLY A 74 21.26 -38.40 -2.74
CA GLY A 74 22.40 -37.76 -2.07
C GLY A 74 22.09 -36.38 -1.45
N PHE A 75 21.08 -35.66 -1.96
CA PHE A 75 20.53 -34.44 -1.35
C PHE A 75 19.12 -34.17 -1.87
N TYR A 76 18.27 -33.55 -1.03
CA TYR A 76 16.96 -33.06 -1.44
C TYR A 76 17.11 -31.71 -2.15
N PHE A 77 16.56 -31.59 -3.35
CA PHE A 77 16.53 -30.36 -4.11
C PHE A 77 15.20 -30.26 -4.86
N LEU A 78 14.50 -29.15 -4.63
CA LEU A 78 13.25 -28.83 -5.30
C LEU A 78 13.35 -27.39 -5.79
N SER A 79 13.20 -27.20 -7.10
CA SER A 79 13.07 -25.87 -7.71
C SER A 79 11.86 -25.82 -8.62
N ASN A 80 11.23 -24.66 -8.67
CA ASN A 80 10.08 -24.41 -9.51
C ASN A 80 10.28 -23.12 -10.30
N SER A 81 9.73 -23.06 -11.49
CA SER A 81 9.41 -21.80 -12.18
C SER A 81 7.95 -21.44 -11.93
N PHE A 82 7.62 -20.17 -12.13
CA PHE A 82 6.24 -19.72 -12.04
C PHE A 82 5.90 -18.74 -13.15
N LYS A 83 4.60 -18.64 -13.46
CA LYS A 83 4.04 -17.72 -14.44
C LYS A 83 2.69 -17.20 -13.94
N MET A 84 2.45 -15.91 -14.11
CA MET A 84 1.16 -15.26 -13.85
C MET A 84 1.08 -13.91 -14.59
N PRO A 85 -0.12 -13.37 -14.81
CA PRO A 85 -0.31 -11.95 -15.11
C PRO A 85 0.24 -11.06 -13.98
N GLU A 86 0.72 -9.86 -14.29
CA GLU A 86 1.24 -8.91 -13.29
C GLU A 86 0.21 -8.55 -12.21
N HIS A 87 -1.06 -8.43 -12.62
CA HIS A 87 -2.20 -8.05 -11.78
C HIS A 87 -2.94 -9.30 -11.25
N THR A 88 -2.19 -10.15 -10.52
CA THR A 88 -2.68 -11.41 -9.94
C THR A 88 -2.47 -11.40 -8.44
N GLY A 89 -3.43 -11.93 -7.66
CA GLY A 89 -3.28 -11.99 -6.21
C GLY A 89 -3.22 -10.60 -5.58
N THR A 90 -2.62 -10.53 -4.39
CA THR A 90 -2.23 -9.24 -3.81
C THR A 90 -1.10 -8.63 -4.65
N HIS A 91 -1.35 -7.49 -5.28
CA HIS A 91 -0.43 -6.93 -6.28
C HIS A 91 -0.33 -5.41 -6.21
N LEU A 92 0.71 -4.89 -6.87
CA LEU A 92 0.94 -3.48 -7.14
C LEU A 92 0.33 -3.11 -8.50
N ASP A 93 -0.28 -1.93 -8.58
CA ASP A 93 -0.47 -1.18 -9.81
C ASP A 93 0.51 -0.01 -9.88
N ALA A 94 1.38 -0.03 -10.88
CA ALA A 94 2.31 1.06 -11.14
C ALA A 94 1.63 2.20 -11.91
N PRO A 95 2.09 3.45 -11.79
CA PRO A 95 1.58 4.58 -12.57
C PRO A 95 1.44 4.31 -14.07
N LEU A 96 2.43 3.63 -14.67
CA LEU A 96 2.43 3.24 -16.08
C LEU A 96 1.19 2.43 -16.51
N HIS A 97 0.51 1.74 -15.58
CA HIS A 97 -0.65 0.91 -15.88
C HIS A 97 -1.81 1.67 -16.55
N PHE A 98 -2.05 2.92 -16.13
CA PHE A 98 -3.09 3.79 -16.71
C PHE A 98 -2.59 5.19 -17.11
N ALA A 99 -1.29 5.47 -16.96
CA ALA A 99 -0.71 6.76 -17.32
C ALA A 99 0.53 6.56 -18.20
N GLU A 100 0.35 6.74 -19.51
CA GLU A 100 1.42 6.56 -20.49
C GLU A 100 2.63 7.47 -20.20
N GLY A 101 3.82 6.89 -20.17
CA GLY A 101 5.07 7.61 -19.90
C GLY A 101 5.38 7.87 -18.43
N HIS A 102 4.55 7.39 -17.50
CA HIS A 102 4.79 7.46 -16.06
C HIS A 102 5.64 6.28 -15.55
N ALA A 103 5.96 6.28 -14.26
CA ALA A 103 6.83 5.30 -13.63
C ALA A 103 6.31 3.85 -13.79
N ASP A 104 7.20 2.96 -14.23
CA ASP A 104 6.97 1.52 -14.17
C ASP A 104 7.17 0.96 -12.75
N ALA A 105 6.86 -0.33 -12.54
CA ALA A 105 6.98 -0.99 -11.25
C ALA A 105 8.39 -0.96 -10.62
N ALA A 106 9.45 -0.82 -11.44
CA ALA A 106 10.83 -0.74 -10.96
C ALA A 106 11.27 0.68 -10.59
N GLN A 107 10.51 1.69 -11.01
CA GLN A 107 10.83 3.13 -10.87
C GLN A 107 10.10 3.82 -9.72
N ILE A 108 9.14 3.15 -9.08
CA ILE A 108 8.37 3.72 -7.96
C ILE A 108 9.32 4.04 -6.79
N PRO A 109 9.31 5.28 -6.26
CA PRO A 109 10.08 5.64 -5.07
C PRO A 109 9.65 4.84 -3.84
N LEU A 110 10.62 4.45 -3.00
CA LEU A 110 10.35 3.62 -1.82
C LEU A 110 9.45 4.32 -0.81
N GLU A 111 9.42 5.65 -0.76
CA GLU A 111 8.55 6.44 0.11
C GLU A 111 7.06 6.27 -0.25
N ARG A 112 6.75 5.79 -1.46
CA ARG A 112 5.38 5.40 -1.85
C ARG A 112 5.03 3.96 -1.50
N LEU A 113 6.06 3.14 -1.20
CA LEU A 113 5.95 1.72 -0.90
C LEU A 113 6.16 1.41 0.59
N ALA A 114 6.75 2.34 1.34
CA ALA A 114 7.09 2.21 2.74
C ALA A 114 6.72 3.50 3.50
N ALA A 115 5.57 3.51 4.16
CA ALA A 115 5.02 4.72 4.75
C ALA A 115 4.14 4.45 5.98
N PRO A 116 3.94 5.46 6.86
CA PRO A 116 2.86 5.43 7.83
C PRO A 116 1.52 5.22 7.13
N ALA A 117 0.67 4.38 7.69
CA ALA A 117 -0.60 4.02 7.08
C ALA A 117 -1.78 4.37 7.97
N VAL A 118 -2.90 4.66 7.31
CA VAL A 118 -4.22 4.75 7.92
C VAL A 118 -5.15 3.71 7.30
N VAL A 119 -6.11 3.25 8.08
CA VAL A 119 -7.14 2.31 7.63
C VAL A 119 -8.49 3.01 7.69
N ILE A 120 -9.12 3.17 6.53
CA ILE A 120 -10.42 3.81 6.38
C ILE A 120 -11.45 2.74 6.13
N ASP A 121 -12.45 2.68 7.01
CA ASP A 121 -13.55 1.74 6.87
C ASP A 121 -14.56 2.21 5.83
N LEU A 122 -14.84 1.34 4.87
CA LEU A 122 -16.03 1.39 4.04
C LEU A 122 -16.98 0.29 4.53
N PRO A 123 -18.02 0.62 5.31
CA PRO A 123 -18.88 -0.39 5.93
C PRO A 123 -19.79 -1.05 4.91
N VAL A 124 -19.30 -2.11 4.25
CA VAL A 124 -20.10 -2.93 3.31
C VAL A 124 -20.52 -4.27 3.87
N ARG A 125 -19.89 -4.74 4.96
CA ARG A 125 -20.16 -6.06 5.54
C ARG A 125 -21.63 -6.28 5.94
N ASP A 126 -22.29 -5.20 6.37
CA ASP A 126 -23.72 -5.22 6.75
C ASP A 126 -24.63 -4.63 5.67
N SER A 127 -24.05 -4.21 4.53
CA SER A 127 -24.77 -3.65 3.39
C SER A 127 -25.11 -4.74 2.37
N GLN A 128 -26.29 -4.63 1.75
CA GLN A 128 -26.63 -5.42 0.56
C GLN A 128 -26.02 -4.82 -0.72
N ASP A 129 -25.42 -3.62 -0.63
CA ASP A 129 -24.79 -2.94 -1.74
C ASP A 129 -23.37 -3.46 -1.97
N ARG A 130 -23.24 -4.35 -2.96
CA ARG A 130 -21.95 -4.91 -3.40
C ARG A 130 -21.13 -3.93 -4.22
N ASP A 131 -21.74 -2.85 -4.70
CA ASP A 131 -21.12 -1.86 -5.60
C ASP A 131 -20.81 -0.55 -4.87
N ALA A 132 -20.87 -0.58 -3.53
CA ALA A 132 -20.59 0.54 -2.67
C ALA A 132 -19.19 1.12 -2.92
N GLN A 133 -19.08 2.44 -2.80
CA GLN A 133 -17.84 3.15 -3.07
C GLN A 133 -17.43 4.03 -1.91
N LEU A 134 -16.14 4.09 -1.63
CA LEU A 134 -15.56 5.08 -0.72
C LEU A 134 -15.82 6.48 -1.28
N GLN A 135 -16.61 7.26 -0.54
CA GLN A 135 -16.93 8.67 -0.80
C GLN A 135 -16.03 9.63 0.00
N PRO A 136 -15.86 10.90 -0.45
CA PRO A 136 -15.15 11.93 0.33
C PRO A 136 -15.59 12.05 1.78
N ALA A 137 -16.89 11.91 2.05
CA ALA A 137 -17.45 11.99 3.40
C ALA A 137 -16.87 10.94 4.37
N HIS A 138 -16.44 9.76 3.88
CA HIS A 138 -15.77 8.76 4.72
C HIS A 138 -14.36 9.21 5.10
N LEU A 139 -13.65 9.88 4.19
CA LEU A 139 -12.34 10.46 4.47
C LEU A 139 -12.46 11.58 5.52
N ASP A 140 -13.47 12.44 5.37
CA ASP A 140 -13.72 13.54 6.32
C ASP A 140 -14.16 13.03 7.69
N ALA A 141 -14.98 11.98 7.74
CA ALA A 141 -15.38 11.32 8.98
C ALA A 141 -14.16 10.69 9.68
N PHE A 142 -13.31 9.98 8.94
CA PHE A 142 -12.05 9.45 9.45
C PHE A 142 -11.17 10.56 10.04
N GLU A 143 -10.98 11.67 9.31
CA GLU A 143 -10.12 12.76 9.77
C GLU A 143 -10.68 13.48 11.00
N LYS A 144 -12.00 13.57 11.12
CA LYS A 144 -12.67 14.12 12.30
C LYS A 144 -12.43 13.28 13.56
N GLU A 145 -12.38 11.96 13.42
CA GLU A 145 -12.23 11.04 14.56
C GLU A 145 -10.76 10.74 14.87
N HIS A 146 -9.93 10.57 13.84
CA HIS A 146 -8.57 10.06 13.96
C HIS A 146 -7.50 11.08 13.55
N GLY A 147 -7.89 12.32 13.24
CA GLY A 147 -6.99 13.38 12.80
C GLY A 147 -6.67 13.31 11.30
N ARG A 148 -6.04 14.37 10.80
CA ARG A 148 -5.78 14.56 9.36
C ARG A 148 -4.96 13.41 8.72
N ILE A 149 -5.23 13.11 7.46
CA ILE A 149 -4.38 12.26 6.62
C ILE A 149 -3.26 13.16 6.09
N GLU A 150 -2.05 12.95 6.58
CA GLU A 150 -0.92 13.80 6.22
C GLU A 150 -0.33 13.38 4.86
N PRO A 151 0.29 14.31 4.10
CA PRO A 151 1.03 13.98 2.89
C PRO A 151 2.03 12.84 3.11
N GLY A 152 2.13 11.92 2.14
CA GLY A 152 2.99 10.74 2.25
C GLY A 152 2.42 9.62 3.13
N THR A 153 1.18 9.73 3.60
CA THR A 153 0.48 8.61 4.27
C THR A 153 -0.01 7.60 3.23
N LEU A 154 0.12 6.31 3.52
CA LEU A 154 -0.51 5.23 2.77
C LEU A 154 -1.94 5.03 3.26
N VAL A 155 -2.93 5.04 2.35
CA VAL A 155 -4.34 4.87 2.71
C VAL A 155 -4.81 3.47 2.35
N LEU A 156 -5.17 2.68 3.36
CA LEU A 156 -5.80 1.37 3.18
C LEU A 156 -7.31 1.50 3.34
N VAL A 157 -8.06 1.09 2.32
CA VAL A 157 -9.53 1.07 2.34
C VAL A 157 -9.97 -0.34 2.73
N ARG A 158 -10.56 -0.46 3.93
CA ARG A 158 -11.07 -1.73 4.43
C ARG A 158 -12.55 -1.83 4.13
N THR A 159 -12.89 -2.78 3.27
CA THR A 159 -14.29 -3.10 2.95
C THR A 159 -14.74 -4.37 3.69
N GLY A 160 -13.81 -5.26 4.05
CA GLY A 160 -14.09 -6.60 4.56
C GLY A 160 -14.31 -7.62 3.44
N TRP A 161 -13.97 -7.29 2.20
CA TRP A 161 -14.19 -8.14 1.02
C TRP A 161 -13.26 -9.35 0.96
N SER A 162 -12.11 -9.28 1.65
CA SER A 162 -11.15 -10.38 1.73
C SER A 162 -11.77 -11.67 2.28
N GLN A 163 -12.91 -11.62 2.98
CA GLN A 163 -13.65 -12.80 3.43
C GLN A 163 -14.13 -13.69 2.26
N TYR A 164 -14.34 -13.13 1.08
CA TYR A 164 -14.80 -13.85 -0.12
C TYR A 164 -13.65 -14.41 -0.96
N TRP A 165 -12.38 -14.17 -0.59
CA TRP A 165 -11.20 -14.55 -1.38
C TRP A 165 -11.17 -16.03 -1.83
N HIS A 166 -11.81 -16.91 -1.05
CA HIS A 166 -11.83 -18.35 -1.29
C HIS A 166 -12.91 -18.80 -2.28
N ASP A 167 -13.83 -17.91 -2.66
CA ASP A 167 -14.97 -18.20 -3.53
C ASP A 167 -15.00 -17.18 -4.67
N ARG A 168 -14.56 -17.61 -5.85
CA ARG A 168 -14.47 -16.75 -7.04
C ARG A 168 -15.79 -16.04 -7.35
N LYS A 169 -16.92 -16.75 -7.27
CA LYS A 169 -18.23 -16.19 -7.61
C LYS A 169 -18.66 -15.15 -6.58
N GLN A 170 -18.45 -15.44 -5.29
CA GLN A 170 -18.74 -14.44 -4.25
C GLN A 170 -17.78 -13.25 -4.28
N TYR A 171 -16.52 -13.47 -4.65
CA TYR A 171 -15.50 -12.42 -4.72
C TYR A 171 -15.78 -11.45 -5.87
N PHE A 172 -16.03 -11.97 -7.06
CA PHE A 172 -16.24 -11.16 -8.25
C PHE A 172 -17.70 -10.80 -8.50
N GLY A 173 -18.67 -11.46 -7.86
CA GLY A 173 -20.09 -11.36 -8.21
C GLY A 173 -20.49 -12.17 -9.46
N ASP A 174 -19.50 -12.65 -10.22
CA ASP A 174 -19.65 -13.46 -11.43
C ASP A 174 -18.41 -14.36 -11.58
N ASP A 175 -18.57 -15.55 -12.16
CA ASP A 175 -17.49 -16.51 -12.39
C ASP A 175 -17.41 -16.99 -13.85
N THR A 176 -18.05 -16.26 -14.76
CA THR A 176 -18.06 -16.58 -16.20
C THR A 176 -16.65 -16.45 -16.76
N PRO A 177 -16.08 -17.53 -17.31
CA PRO A 177 -14.71 -17.50 -17.82
C PRO A 177 -14.54 -16.46 -18.94
N GLY A 178 -13.50 -15.62 -18.81
CA GLY A 178 -13.15 -14.63 -19.83
C GLY A 178 -14.02 -13.36 -19.84
N ASP A 179 -15.01 -13.24 -18.97
CA ASP A 179 -15.96 -12.12 -18.94
C ASP A 179 -15.84 -11.29 -17.65
N ALA A 180 -15.46 -10.02 -17.80
CA ALA A 180 -15.36 -9.04 -16.71
C ALA A 180 -16.50 -7.99 -16.77
N SER A 181 -17.55 -8.23 -17.56
CA SER A 181 -18.62 -7.25 -17.77
C SER A 181 -19.61 -7.17 -16.61
N ARG A 182 -19.75 -8.23 -15.80
CA ARG A 182 -20.76 -8.37 -14.73
C ARG A 182 -20.18 -8.48 -13.32
N LEU A 183 -19.06 -7.81 -13.07
CA LEU A 183 -18.41 -7.86 -11.76
C LEU A 183 -19.15 -6.96 -10.76
N HIS A 184 -19.22 -7.41 -9.51
CA HIS A 184 -19.85 -6.71 -8.40
C HIS A 184 -19.00 -6.86 -7.13
N PHE A 185 -18.29 -5.79 -6.81
CA PHE A 185 -17.49 -5.62 -5.60
C PHE A 185 -17.25 -4.12 -5.34
N PRO A 186 -16.96 -3.72 -4.08
CA PRO A 186 -16.80 -2.33 -3.71
C PRO A 186 -15.58 -1.69 -4.36
N GLY A 187 -15.52 -0.35 -4.33
CA GLY A 187 -14.35 0.37 -4.80
C GLY A 187 -14.20 1.75 -4.17
N ILE A 188 -13.41 2.58 -4.81
CA ILE A 188 -13.19 3.98 -4.44
C ILE A 188 -13.85 4.85 -5.51
N SER A 189 -14.64 5.84 -5.09
CA SER A 189 -15.24 6.78 -6.04
C SER A 189 -14.17 7.69 -6.67
N PRO A 190 -14.38 8.14 -7.92
CA PRO A 190 -13.53 9.17 -8.53
C PRO A 190 -13.38 10.42 -7.65
N GLU A 191 -14.44 10.80 -6.93
CA GLU A 191 -14.45 11.95 -6.03
C GLU A 191 -13.50 11.73 -4.86
N ALA A 192 -13.56 10.57 -4.19
CA ALA A 192 -12.63 10.22 -3.12
C ALA A 192 -11.18 10.13 -3.63
N ALA A 193 -10.96 9.55 -4.81
CA ALA A 193 -9.65 9.47 -5.45
C ALA A 193 -9.03 10.87 -5.64
N ARG A 194 -9.81 11.87 -6.10
CA ARG A 194 -9.33 13.25 -6.21
C ARG A 194 -8.92 13.84 -4.87
N VAL A 195 -9.69 13.59 -3.80
CA VAL A 195 -9.29 14.11 -2.48
C VAL A 195 -8.03 13.43 -1.95
N LEU A 196 -7.81 12.14 -2.26
CA LEU A 196 -6.56 11.44 -1.92
C LEU A 196 -5.36 12.05 -2.68
N VAL A 197 -5.54 12.40 -3.96
CA VAL A 197 -4.53 13.15 -4.74
C VAL A 197 -4.23 14.51 -4.11
N GLU A 198 -5.26 15.28 -3.75
CA GLU A 198 -5.11 16.59 -3.10
C GLU A 198 -4.37 16.48 -1.75
N ARG A 199 -4.64 15.41 -0.99
CA ARG A 199 -3.94 15.07 0.26
C ARG A 199 -2.51 14.58 0.04
N LYS A 200 -2.09 14.32 -1.20
CA LYS A 200 -0.75 13.85 -1.58
C LYS A 200 -0.36 12.56 -0.84
N VAL A 201 -1.29 11.61 -0.79
CA VAL A 201 -1.03 10.30 -0.19
C VAL A 201 0.11 9.59 -0.91
N ALA A 202 0.84 8.75 -0.19
CA ALA A 202 1.94 7.96 -0.73
C ALA A 202 1.43 6.96 -1.78
N SER A 203 0.39 6.22 -1.41
CA SER A 203 -0.21 5.11 -2.14
C SER A 203 -1.58 4.77 -1.56
N VAL A 204 -2.36 3.98 -2.30
CA VAL A 204 -3.72 3.57 -1.92
C VAL A 204 -3.83 2.06 -2.04
N GLY A 205 -4.32 1.39 -1.00
CA GLY A 205 -4.60 -0.05 -1.02
C GLY A 205 -6.07 -0.37 -0.73
N ILE A 206 -6.58 -1.46 -1.28
CA ILE A 206 -7.95 -1.95 -1.06
C ILE A 206 -7.98 -3.50 -1.02
N ASP A 207 -8.94 -4.07 -0.30
CA ASP A 207 -9.13 -5.52 -0.16
C ASP A 207 -10.02 -6.15 -1.26
N THR A 208 -10.30 -5.42 -2.33
CA THR A 208 -11.09 -5.85 -3.50
C THR A 208 -10.21 -6.09 -4.73
N ALA A 209 -10.82 -6.63 -5.78
CA ALA A 209 -10.15 -7.01 -7.03
C ALA A 209 -9.72 -5.82 -7.90
N SER A 210 -10.18 -4.63 -7.55
CA SER A 210 -9.86 -3.39 -8.24
C SER A 210 -10.01 -2.18 -7.31
N LEU A 211 -9.22 -1.10 -7.52
CA LEU A 211 -9.45 0.21 -6.90
C LEU A 211 -10.81 0.81 -7.32
N ASP A 212 -11.25 0.52 -8.54
CA ASP A 212 -12.59 0.84 -9.03
C ASP A 212 -13.60 -0.21 -8.58
N HIS A 213 -14.88 0.17 -8.41
CA HIS A 213 -15.94 -0.80 -8.16
C HIS A 213 -16.16 -1.75 -9.36
N GLY A 214 -16.63 -2.97 -9.11
CA GLY A 214 -16.76 -4.03 -10.12
C GLY A 214 -17.51 -3.64 -11.41
N PRO A 215 -18.63 -2.90 -11.35
CA PRO A 215 -19.34 -2.46 -12.53
C PRO A 215 -18.57 -1.48 -13.44
N SER A 216 -17.49 -0.84 -12.95
CA SER A 216 -16.69 0.13 -13.69
C SER A 216 -16.25 -0.41 -15.06
N LYS A 217 -16.26 0.46 -16.06
CA LYS A 217 -15.84 0.17 -17.45
C LYS A 217 -14.79 1.14 -17.97
N ASP A 218 -14.64 2.27 -17.29
CA ASP A 218 -13.72 3.35 -17.63
C ASP A 218 -12.58 3.49 -16.63
N PHE A 219 -12.63 2.81 -15.47
CA PHE A 219 -11.54 2.75 -14.50
C PHE A 219 -11.02 4.14 -14.08
N ILE A 220 -11.96 5.07 -13.83
CA ILE A 220 -11.63 6.48 -13.59
C ILE A 220 -10.81 6.63 -12.31
N THR A 221 -11.01 5.79 -11.29
CA THR A 221 -10.20 5.85 -10.06
C THR A 221 -8.74 5.50 -10.34
N HIS A 222 -8.48 4.45 -11.12
CA HIS A 222 -7.12 4.15 -11.60
C HIS A 222 -6.50 5.33 -12.32
N GLN A 223 -7.21 5.90 -13.30
CA GLN A 223 -6.70 7.02 -14.09
C GLN A 223 -6.35 8.23 -13.22
N ILE A 224 -7.16 8.55 -12.21
CA ILE A 224 -6.92 9.68 -11.31
C ILE A 224 -5.68 9.46 -10.45
N LEU A 225 -5.58 8.30 -9.79
CA LEU A 225 -4.50 8.02 -8.85
C LEU A 225 -3.16 7.81 -9.57
N LEU A 226 -3.16 6.97 -10.62
CA LEU A 226 -1.94 6.58 -11.32
C LEU A 226 -1.34 7.74 -12.12
N LYS A 227 -2.17 8.64 -12.69
CA LYS A 227 -1.69 9.87 -13.34
C LYS A 227 -1.08 10.87 -12.35
N ALA A 228 -1.39 10.76 -11.07
CA ALA A 228 -0.76 11.54 -9.99
C ALA A 228 0.47 10.83 -9.38
N ASP A 229 0.96 9.76 -10.05
CA ASP A 229 2.03 8.87 -9.60
C ASP A 229 1.76 8.21 -8.24
N ILE A 230 0.48 8.03 -7.87
CA ILE A 230 0.07 7.35 -6.62
C ILE A 230 -0.21 5.88 -6.94
N PRO A 231 0.68 4.94 -6.61
CA PRO A 231 0.47 3.52 -6.92
C PRO A 231 -0.66 2.91 -6.10
N GLY A 232 -1.26 1.87 -6.69
CA GLY A 232 -2.35 1.08 -6.12
C GLY A 232 -1.88 -0.24 -5.53
N PHE A 233 -2.56 -0.73 -4.51
CA PHE A 233 -2.44 -2.10 -4.01
C PHE A 233 -3.81 -2.76 -3.96
N GLU A 234 -3.97 -3.89 -4.63
CA GLU A 234 -5.25 -4.57 -4.73
C GLU A 234 -5.21 -5.95 -4.10
N ASN A 235 -6.38 -6.50 -3.77
CA ASN A 235 -6.53 -7.75 -3.07
C ASN A 235 -5.71 -7.79 -1.76
N VAL A 236 -5.65 -6.68 -1.03
CA VAL A 236 -4.92 -6.59 0.25
C VAL A 236 -5.64 -7.42 1.31
N ALA A 237 -4.95 -8.36 1.92
CA ALA A 237 -5.52 -9.25 2.93
C ALA A 237 -5.51 -8.62 4.34
N ALA A 238 -6.29 -9.20 5.25
CA ALA A 238 -6.17 -9.01 6.70
C ALA A 238 -6.22 -7.55 7.21
N LEU A 239 -6.89 -6.65 6.48
CA LEU A 239 -7.08 -5.25 6.92
C LEU A 239 -7.87 -5.15 8.24
N ASP A 240 -8.67 -6.17 8.57
CA ASP A 240 -9.37 -6.30 9.86
C ASP A 240 -8.42 -6.38 11.06
N GLN A 241 -7.17 -6.79 10.85
CA GLN A 241 -6.16 -6.87 11.91
C GLN A 241 -5.46 -5.54 12.20
N LEU A 242 -5.76 -4.49 11.44
CA LEU A 242 -5.09 -3.19 11.57
C LEU A 242 -5.98 -2.18 12.31
N PRO A 243 -5.38 -1.35 13.19
CA PRO A 243 -6.07 -0.20 13.76
C PRO A 243 -6.24 0.93 12.72
N PRO A 244 -7.15 1.90 12.95
CA PRO A 244 -7.30 3.07 12.08
C PRO A 244 -6.00 3.86 11.86
N ARG A 245 -5.10 3.90 12.86
CA ARG A 245 -3.77 4.54 12.80
C ARG A 245 -2.72 3.79 13.60
N GLY A 246 -1.46 4.13 13.35
CA GLY A 246 -0.30 3.61 14.08
C GLY A 246 0.38 2.44 13.38
N ALA A 247 -0.09 2.06 12.19
CA ALA A 247 0.60 1.11 11.33
C ALA A 247 1.66 1.83 10.50
N PHE A 248 2.79 1.15 10.30
CA PHE A 248 3.72 1.44 9.22
C PHE A 248 3.68 0.28 8.23
N VAL A 249 3.44 0.57 6.96
CA VAL A 249 3.28 -0.45 5.92
C VAL A 249 4.53 -0.52 5.07
N LEU A 250 4.92 -1.75 4.74
CA LEU A 250 5.96 -2.08 3.77
C LEU A 250 5.29 -2.90 2.66
N ALA A 251 5.09 -2.29 1.50
CA ALA A 251 4.46 -2.86 0.32
C ALA A 251 5.53 -3.01 -0.78
N LEU A 252 6.24 -4.14 -0.77
CA LEU A 252 7.42 -4.36 -1.63
C LEU A 252 7.10 -5.37 -2.75
N PRO A 253 6.83 -4.92 -3.98
CA PRO A 253 6.53 -5.79 -5.10
C PRO A 253 7.79 -6.34 -5.75
N MET A 254 7.61 -7.32 -6.63
CA MET A 254 8.67 -7.69 -7.57
C MET A 254 9.10 -6.46 -8.39
N LYS A 255 10.40 -6.21 -8.49
CA LYS A 255 10.96 -5.05 -9.19
C LYS A 255 11.09 -5.30 -10.70
N ILE A 256 9.94 -5.43 -11.37
CA ILE A 256 9.85 -5.73 -12.81
C ILE A 256 10.15 -4.45 -13.62
N GLY A 257 11.23 -4.46 -14.41
CA GLY A 257 11.54 -3.35 -15.31
C GLY A 257 10.55 -3.28 -16.47
N GLY A 258 9.97 -2.11 -16.72
CA GLY A 258 8.89 -1.91 -17.70
C GLY A 258 7.54 -2.52 -17.30
N GLY A 259 7.39 -3.05 -16.09
CA GLY A 259 6.15 -3.68 -15.62
C GLY A 259 5.06 -2.64 -15.29
N THR A 260 3.81 -2.96 -15.60
CA THR A 260 2.64 -2.14 -15.21
C THR A 260 2.14 -2.49 -13.81
N GLY A 261 2.58 -3.61 -13.27
CA GLY A 261 2.32 -4.00 -11.90
C GLY A 261 3.26 -5.11 -11.44
N GLY A 262 2.81 -5.89 -10.47
CA GLY A 262 3.51 -7.11 -10.09
C GLY A 262 3.05 -7.68 -8.76
N PRO A 263 3.37 -8.96 -8.49
CA PRO A 263 3.04 -9.60 -7.22
C PRO A 263 3.67 -8.82 -6.06
N LEU A 264 2.87 -8.62 -5.02
CA LEU A 264 3.20 -7.76 -3.91
C LEU A 264 3.27 -8.54 -2.61
N ARG A 265 4.39 -8.42 -1.89
CA ARG A 265 4.41 -8.74 -0.46
C ARG A 265 4.21 -7.45 0.33
N ILE A 266 3.03 -7.32 0.90
CA ILE A 266 2.62 -6.21 1.75
C ILE A 266 2.44 -6.68 3.19
N ILE A 267 3.09 -5.97 4.11
CA ILE A 267 3.04 -6.22 5.55
C ILE A 267 2.83 -4.91 6.30
N ALA A 268 2.24 -4.99 7.49
CA ALA A 268 2.21 -3.88 8.43
C ALA A 268 3.02 -4.21 9.69
N VAL A 269 3.74 -3.20 10.17
CA VAL A 269 4.37 -3.18 11.48
C VAL A 269 3.53 -2.33 12.41
N LEU A 270 3.16 -2.90 13.54
CA LEU A 270 2.41 -2.24 14.58
C LEU A 270 3.26 -2.13 15.84
N PRO A 271 3.06 -1.07 16.65
CA PRO A 271 3.72 -0.96 17.94
C PRO A 271 3.40 -2.18 18.82
N PRO A 272 4.27 -2.52 19.78
CA PRO A 272 3.97 -3.50 20.81
C PRO A 272 2.65 -3.15 21.52
N LYS A 273 1.93 -4.18 21.98
CA LYS A 273 0.77 -4.01 22.85
C LYS A 273 1.16 -3.49 24.23
#